data_AF-A0A0L1JM75-F1
#
_entry.id   AF-A0A0L1JM75-F1
#
_cell.length_a   1.000
_cell.length_b   1.000
_cell.length_c   1.000
_cell.angle_alpha   90.00
_cell.angle_beta   90.00
_cell.angle_gamma   90.00
#
_symmetry.space_group_name_H-M   'P 1'
#
loop_
_entity.id
_entity.type
_entity.pdbx_description
1 polymer ?
#
loop_
_entity_poly.entity_id
_entity_poly.type
_entity_poly.pdbx_seq_one_letter_code
_entity_poly.pdbx_strand_id
1 'polypeptide(L)'
;MRVDEGEMMAVRSLVTLAALGAATAASPQTAAQKDALIAAMNDSDCTLTTAEANVVMPKLGISRPAAIALSRQMMAEGIAAFASDEETLVLLPPACTK
;
A
#
# COMPACT_ATOMS: atom_id res chain seq x y z
N MET A 1 3.19 11.06 43.48
CA MET A 1 2.92 12.40 44.06
C MET A 1 3.28 13.42 43.00
N ARG A 2 2.31 13.96 42.25
CA ARG A 2 1.68 15.28 42.44
C ARG A 2 2.66 16.43 42.76
N VAL A 3 2.78 17.35 41.81
CA VAL A 3 2.81 18.79 42.10
C VAL A 3 1.69 19.43 41.28
N ASP A 4 1.00 20.31 41.97
CA ASP A 4 -0.26 21.00 41.71
C ASP A 4 0.06 22.49 41.50
N GLU A 5 -0.82 23.21 40.79
CA GLU A 5 -1.00 24.68 40.67
C GLU A 5 -1.39 24.96 39.19
N GLY A 6 -2.57 25.43 38.81
CA GLY A 6 -3.48 26.31 39.53
C GLY A 6 -3.58 27.60 38.73
N GLU A 7 -4.56 27.72 37.83
CA GLU A 7 -5.37 28.94 37.82
C GLU A 7 -6.68 28.75 37.07
N MET A 8 -7.71 29.18 37.77
CA MET A 8 -9.11 29.08 37.51
C MET A 8 -9.54 30.33 36.74
N MET A 9 -10.13 30.20 35.55
CA MET A 9 -11.24 31.06 35.14
C MET A 9 -11.89 30.61 33.84
N ALA A 10 -13.22 30.60 33.89
CA ALA A 10 -14.13 30.11 32.89
C ALA A 10 -14.03 30.84 31.54
N VAL A 11 -14.01 30.07 30.44
CA VAL A 11 -14.65 30.50 29.19
C VAL A 11 -15.20 29.29 28.45
N ARG A 12 -16.53 29.32 28.33
CA ARG A 12 -17.41 28.52 27.50
C ARG A 12 -16.77 28.22 26.15
N SER A 13 -16.61 26.94 25.80
CA SER A 13 -16.50 26.53 24.40
C SER A 13 -17.08 25.15 24.20
N LEU A 14 -18.26 25.13 23.58
CA LEU A 14 -18.74 24.00 22.80
C LEU A 14 -17.80 23.85 21.60
N VAL A 15 -16.97 22.80 21.57
CA VAL A 15 -16.28 22.38 20.33
C VAL A 15 -16.27 20.84 20.28
N THR A 16 -17.33 20.25 19.73
CA THR A 16 -17.40 19.59 18.42
C THR A 16 -16.64 18.26 18.31
N LEU A 17 -17.40 17.20 17.99
CA LEU A 17 -16.93 15.93 17.44
C LEU A 17 -15.84 16.15 16.37
N ALA A 18 -14.75 15.41 16.46
CA ALA A 18 -13.92 15.09 15.31
C ALA A 18 -13.71 13.57 15.28
N ALA A 19 -14.51 12.90 14.44
CA ALA A 19 -14.26 11.53 14.03
C ALA A 19 -12.96 11.51 13.21
N LEU A 20 -11.91 10.88 13.73
CA LEU A 20 -10.73 10.54 12.91
C LEU A 20 -10.99 9.18 12.24
N GLY A 21 -11.69 9.24 11.11
CA GLY A 21 -11.62 8.17 10.11
C GLY A 21 -10.22 8.17 9.51
N ALA A 22 -9.45 7.11 9.77
CA ALA A 22 -8.15 6.88 9.15
C ALA A 22 -8.35 6.45 7.69
N ALA A 23 -8.50 7.42 6.79
CA ALA A 23 -8.31 7.16 5.36
C ALA A 23 -6.81 6.94 5.13
N THR A 24 -6.40 5.68 4.94
CA THR A 24 -5.05 5.33 4.48
C THR A 24 -4.92 5.79 3.02
N ALA A 25 -4.59 7.06 2.81
CA ALA A 25 -4.14 7.52 1.50
C ALA A 25 -2.80 6.83 1.22
N ALA A 26 -2.75 5.98 0.20
CA ALA A 26 -1.52 5.40 -0.30
C ALA A 26 -0.52 6.54 -0.56
N SER A 27 0.70 6.41 -0.03
CA SER A 27 1.72 7.46 -0.20
C SER A 27 2.09 7.61 -1.68
N PRO A 28 2.47 8.80 -2.16
CA PRO A 28 2.79 9.03 -3.58
C PRO A 28 3.92 8.12 -4.08
N GLN A 29 4.88 7.76 -3.22
CA GLN A 29 5.90 6.76 -3.54
C GLN A 29 5.32 5.37 -3.80
N THR A 30 4.33 4.94 -3.02
CA THR A 30 3.67 3.63 -3.18
C THR A 30 2.88 3.58 -4.49
N ALA A 31 2.23 4.67 -4.87
CA ALA A 31 1.52 4.76 -6.15
C ALA A 31 2.49 4.62 -7.34
N ALA A 32 3.61 5.35 -7.33
CA ALA A 32 4.62 5.25 -8.38
C ALA A 32 5.28 3.86 -8.46
N GLN A 33 5.54 3.23 -7.30
CA GLN A 33 6.05 1.86 -7.23
C GLN A 33 5.06 0.83 -7.75
N LYS A 34 3.77 1.02 -7.49
CA LYS A 34 2.69 0.18 -8.04
C LYS A 34 2.66 0.25 -9.56
N ASP A 35 2.64 1.46 -10.12
CA ASP A 35 2.66 1.68 -11.57
C ASP A 35 3.90 1.05 -12.22
N ALA A 36 5.08 1.26 -11.64
CA ALA A 36 6.31 0.67 -12.13
C ALA A 36 6.30 -0.87 -12.09
N LEU A 37 5.71 -1.45 -11.04
CA LEU A 37 5.54 -2.89 -10.93
C LEU A 37 4.55 -3.43 -11.97
N ILE A 38 3.41 -2.78 -12.16
CA ILE A 38 2.41 -3.14 -13.18
C ILE A 38 3.05 -3.10 -14.57
N ALA A 39 3.85 -2.08 -14.87
CA ALA A 39 4.58 -1.96 -16.12
C ALA A 39 5.58 -3.12 -16.30
N ALA A 40 6.34 -3.47 -15.27
CA ALA A 40 7.25 -4.61 -15.31
C ALA A 40 6.52 -5.95 -15.51
N MET A 41 5.39 -6.16 -14.84
CA MET A 41 4.57 -7.37 -15.02
C MET A 41 3.97 -7.45 -16.42
N ASN A 42 3.54 -6.32 -17.00
CA ASN A 42 3.09 -6.29 -18.40
C ASN A 42 4.22 -6.66 -19.38
N ASP A 43 5.49 -6.45 -19.04
CA ASP A 43 6.61 -6.94 -19.86
C ASP A 43 6.74 -8.48 -19.80
N SER A 44 6.36 -9.09 -18.67
CA SER A 44 6.44 -10.52 -18.34
C SER A 44 5.10 -11.26 -18.42
N ASP A 45 4.35 -11.06 -19.50
CA ASP A 45 3.05 -11.73 -19.75
C ASP A 45 2.03 -11.58 -18.60
N CYS A 46 2.05 -10.44 -17.92
CA CYS A 46 1.20 -10.13 -16.77
C CYS A 46 1.43 -11.02 -15.54
N THR A 47 2.52 -11.77 -15.50
CA THR A 47 2.90 -12.66 -14.40
C THR A 47 4.14 -12.14 -13.69
N LEU A 48 4.27 -12.52 -12.42
CA LEU A 48 5.49 -12.30 -11.64
C LEU A 48 5.64 -13.41 -10.62
N THR A 49 6.59 -14.29 -10.87
CA THR A 49 6.96 -15.32 -9.89
C THR A 49 7.70 -14.69 -8.71
N THR A 50 7.78 -15.41 -7.59
CA THR A 50 8.60 -15.01 -6.45
C THR A 50 10.08 -14.82 -6.84
N ALA A 51 10.61 -15.66 -7.75
CA ALA A 51 11.97 -15.54 -8.25
C ALA A 51 12.19 -14.23 -9.02
N GLU A 52 11.28 -13.88 -9.92
CA GLU A 52 11.33 -12.63 -10.68
C GLU A 52 11.12 -11.40 -9.79
N ALA A 53 10.21 -11.48 -8.83
CA ALA A 53 9.99 -10.41 -7.85
C ALA A 53 11.27 -10.08 -7.07
N ASN A 54 12.07 -11.09 -6.68
CA ASN A 54 13.36 -10.88 -6.01
C ASN A 54 14.39 -10.15 -6.89
N VAL A 55 14.22 -10.13 -8.22
CA VAL A 55 15.10 -9.43 -9.16
C VAL A 55 14.53 -8.07 -9.56
N VAL A 56 13.22 -7.98 -9.80
CA VAL A 56 12.54 -6.76 -10.28
C VAL A 56 12.36 -5.76 -9.15
N MET A 57 11.87 -6.18 -7.98
CA MET A 57 11.55 -5.27 -6.87
C MET A 57 12.74 -4.43 -6.40
N PRO A 58 13.96 -4.98 -6.21
CA PRO A 58 15.13 -4.18 -5.82
C PRO A 58 15.53 -3.14 -6.88
N LYS A 59 15.38 -3.45 -8.17
CA LYS A 59 15.64 -2.51 -9.27
C LYS A 59 14.68 -1.33 -9.26
N LEU A 60 13.46 -1.55 -8.76
CA LEU A 60 12.45 -0.52 -8.55
C LEU A 60 12.60 0.22 -7.20
N GLY A 61 13.64 -0.09 -6.42
CA GLY A 61 13.83 0.48 -5.07
C GLY A 61 12.81 -0.02 -4.05
N ILE A 62 12.13 -1.13 -4.34
CA ILE A 62 11.11 -1.73 -3.48
C ILE A 62 11.80 -2.79 -2.61
N SER A 63 11.82 -2.55 -1.30
CA SER A 63 12.32 -3.52 -0.33
C SER A 63 11.39 -4.73 -0.24
N ARG A 64 11.89 -5.91 0.11
CA ARG A 64 11.07 -7.12 0.29
C ARG A 64 9.81 -6.94 1.17
N PRO A 65 9.86 -6.33 2.37
CA PRO A 65 8.64 -6.08 3.15
C PRO A 65 7.66 -5.13 2.45
N ALA A 66 8.17 -4.13 1.72
CA ALA A 66 7.34 -3.22 0.94
C ALA A 66 6.71 -3.94 -0.27
N ALA A 67 7.43 -4.86 -0.92
CA ALA A 67 6.89 -5.69 -1.99
C ALA A 67 5.72 -6.55 -1.51
N ILE A 68 5.84 -7.20 -0.35
CA ILE A 68 4.76 -8.00 0.25
C ILE A 68 3.54 -7.13 0.54
N ALA A 69 3.75 -5.94 1.12
CA ALA A 69 2.67 -5.00 1.40
C ALA A 69 2.00 -4.52 0.09
N LEU A 70 2.79 -4.21 -0.93
CA LEU A 70 2.32 -3.74 -2.23
C LEU A 70 1.51 -4.82 -2.96
N SER A 71 1.99 -6.07 -3.02
CA SER A 71 1.25 -7.18 -3.63
C SER A 71 -0.08 -7.43 -2.92
N ARG A 72 -0.12 -7.37 -1.58
CA ARG A 72 -1.37 -7.48 -0.81
C ARG A 72 -2.33 -6.33 -1.10
N GLN A 73 -1.81 -5.12 -1.23
CA GLN A 73 -2.61 -3.95 -1.59
C GLN A 73 -3.20 -4.12 -2.99
N MET A 74 -2.41 -4.53 -3.99
CA MET A 74 -2.89 -4.79 -5.35
C MET A 74 -3.97 -5.86 -5.40
N MET A 75 -3.85 -6.92 -4.59
CA MET A 75 -4.90 -7.94 -4.46
C MET A 75 -6.17 -7.38 -3.81
N ALA A 76 -6.04 -6.57 -2.76
CA ALA A 76 -7.18 -5.92 -2.12
C ALA A 76 -7.89 -4.91 -3.04
N GLU A 77 -7.15 -4.26 -3.94
CA GLU A 77 -7.67 -3.35 -4.97
C GLU A 77 -8.26 -4.08 -6.19
N GLY A 78 -8.16 -5.42 -6.27
CA GLY A 78 -8.63 -6.21 -7.41
C GLY A 78 -7.78 -6.04 -8.68
N ILE A 79 -6.54 -5.56 -8.52
CA ILE A 79 -5.59 -5.33 -9.61
C ILE A 79 -4.80 -6.61 -9.92
N ALA A 80 -4.56 -7.43 -8.91
CA ALA A 80 -3.79 -8.66 -9.03
C ALA A 80 -4.44 -9.80 -8.22
N ALA A 81 -4.03 -11.04 -8.52
CA ALA A 81 -4.37 -12.21 -7.74
C ALA A 81 -3.14 -13.14 -7.67
N PHE A 82 -3.17 -14.13 -6.78
CA PHE A 82 -2.27 -15.27 -6.93
C PHE A 82 -2.82 -16.23 -7.98
N ALA A 83 -1.91 -16.84 -8.74
CA ALA A 83 -2.22 -17.98 -9.57
C ALA A 83 -2.56 -19.21 -8.70
N SER A 84 -2.93 -20.32 -9.35
CA SER A 84 -3.30 -21.58 -8.67
C SER A 84 -2.18 -22.17 -7.82
N ASP A 85 -0.94 -21.85 -8.13
CA ASP A 85 0.27 -22.22 -7.40
C ASP A 85 0.54 -21.38 -6.13
N GLU A 86 -0.26 -20.34 -5.85
CA GLU A 86 -0.16 -19.48 -4.67
C GLU A 86 1.18 -18.71 -4.52
N GLU A 87 2.08 -18.81 -5.51
CA GLU A 87 3.42 -18.22 -5.49
C GLU A 87 3.67 -17.22 -6.62
N THR A 88 2.84 -17.27 -7.67
CA THR A 88 2.90 -16.37 -8.83
C THR A 88 1.83 -15.29 -8.71
N LEU A 89 2.24 -14.02 -8.77
CA LEU A 89 1.32 -12.90 -8.86
C LEU A 89 0.91 -12.69 -10.31
N VAL A 90 -0.38 -12.56 -10.57
CA VAL A 90 -0.96 -12.30 -11.90
C VAL A 90 -1.74 -11.01 -11.88
N LEU A 91 -1.52 -10.14 -12.88
CA LEU A 91 -2.35 -8.96 -13.09
C LEU A 91 -3.72 -9.37 -13.65
N LEU A 92 -4.76 -8.75 -13.13
CA LEU A 92 -6.13 -8.90 -13.61
C LEU A 92 -6.45 -7.81 -14.64
N PRO A 93 -7.38 -8.04 -15.57
CA PRO A 93 -7.92 -6.97 -16.40
C PRO A 93 -8.60 -5.89 -15.52
N PRO A 94 -8.44 -4.58 -15.80
CA PRO A 94 -7.79 -3.98 -16.98
C PRO A 94 -6.29 -3.68 -16.81
N ALA A 95 -5.67 -4.07 -15.69
CA ALA A 95 -4.25 -3.77 -15.42
C ALA A 95 -3.29 -4.60 -16.27
N CYS A 96 -3.69 -5.82 -16.64
CA CYS A 96 -3.03 -6.59 -17.70
C CYS A 96 -3.48 -6.09 -19.07
N THR A 97 -2.54 -5.68 -19.92
CA THR A 97 -2.80 -5.06 -21.24
C THR A 97 -2.13 -5.79 -22.41
N LYS A 98 -1.46 -6.91 -22.14
CA LYS A 98 -0.87 -7.79 -23.16
C LYS A 98 -1.90 -8.75 -23.76
#